data_AF-A0A2E8XE79-F1
#
_entry.id   AF-A0A2E8XE79-F1
#
_cell.length_a   1.000
_cell.length_b   1.000
_cell.length_c   1.000
_cell.angle_alpha   90.00
_cell.angle_beta   90.00
_cell.angle_gamma   90.00
#
_symmetry.space_group_name_H-M   'P 1'
#
loop_
_entity.id
_entity.type
_entity.pdbx_description
1 polymer ?
#
loop_
_entity_poly.entity_id
_entity_poly.type
_entity_poly.pdbx_seq_one_letter_code
_entity_poly.pdbx_strand_id
1 'polypeptide(L)'
;MTHSRDELNCEIMNEAAQNLLGEQDFTSFQAAGCQSKSPSRFVEHARVFMQGPFLVLDIKANAFLQHMVRNIAGTLLEIGRGEQGSDWIRDLLAAKDRSLAGITASPNGLYLVGIDYPEKFTLPATRMKPLFLCA
;
A
#
# COMPACT_ATOMS: atom_id res chain seq x y z
N MET A 1 11.33 2.09 -9.20
CA MET A 1 10.64 0.85 -9.60
C MET A 1 11.20 -0.36 -8.84
N THR A 2 10.38 -1.39 -8.58
CA THR A 2 10.81 -2.67 -7.99
C THR A 2 10.59 -3.76 -9.02
N HIS A 3 11.60 -4.60 -9.24
CA HIS A 3 11.53 -5.67 -10.24
C HIS A 3 11.02 -6.98 -9.58
N SER A 4 10.03 -7.63 -10.20
CA SER A 4 9.56 -8.98 -9.88
C SER A 4 9.79 -9.88 -11.08
N ARG A 5 10.27 -11.11 -10.86
CA ARG A 5 10.41 -12.11 -11.93
C ARG A 5 9.18 -12.98 -12.11
N ASP A 6 8.41 -13.13 -11.03
CA ASP A 6 7.23 -13.98 -10.99
C ASP A 6 6.05 -13.26 -11.63
N GLU A 7 5.16 -14.04 -12.25
CA GLU A 7 3.85 -13.54 -12.67
C GLU A 7 3.02 -13.20 -11.44
N LEU A 8 2.40 -12.01 -11.44
CA LEU A 8 1.60 -11.51 -10.34
C LEU A 8 0.15 -11.36 -10.78
N ASN A 9 -0.78 -11.97 -10.04
CA ASN A 9 -2.19 -11.79 -10.28
C ASN A 9 -2.66 -10.42 -9.76
N CYS A 10 -2.75 -9.45 -10.67
CA CYS A 10 -3.18 -8.08 -10.36
C CYS A 10 -4.61 -8.01 -9.78
N GLU A 11 -5.51 -8.88 -10.23
CA GLU A 11 -6.92 -8.84 -9.82
C GLU A 11 -7.08 -9.25 -8.35
N ILE A 12 -6.45 -10.37 -7.97
CA ILE A 12 -6.45 -10.85 -6.57
C ILE A 12 -5.74 -9.84 -5.66
N MET A 13 -4.64 -9.24 -6.10
CA MET A 13 -3.97 -8.19 -5.34
C MET A 13 -4.88 -6.97 -5.13
N ASN A 14 -5.65 -6.58 -6.15
CA ASN A 14 -6.57 -5.45 -6.05
C ASN A 14 -7.75 -5.76 -5.12
N GLU A 15 -8.28 -6.99 -5.19
CA GLU A 15 -9.31 -7.49 -4.27
C GLU A 15 -8.82 -7.46 -2.82
N ALA A 16 -7.63 -8.01 -2.56
CA ALA A 16 -7.01 -8.00 -1.24
C ALA A 16 -6.79 -6.58 -0.71
N ALA A 17 -6.38 -5.65 -1.58
CA ALA A 17 -6.17 -4.24 -1.22
C ALA A 17 -7.46 -3.53 -0.78
N GLN A 18 -8.64 -3.99 -1.19
CA GLN A 18 -9.91 -3.40 -0.75
C GLN A 18 -10.14 -3.60 0.76
N ASN A 19 -9.58 -4.66 1.34
CA ASN A 19 -9.63 -4.88 2.79
C ASN A 19 -8.87 -3.83 3.59
N LEU A 20 -8.11 -2.93 2.96
CA LEU A 20 -7.37 -1.85 3.64
C LEU A 20 -8.23 -0.60 3.89
N LEU A 21 -9.37 -0.44 3.19
CA LEU A 21 -10.16 0.79 3.19
C LEU A 21 -10.78 1.09 4.56
N GLY A 22 -10.97 2.38 4.86
CA GLY A 22 -11.60 2.85 6.10
C GLY A 22 -10.64 2.97 7.27
N GLU A 23 -11.20 3.14 8.47
CA GLU A 23 -10.47 3.26 9.73
C GLU A 23 -10.11 1.88 10.27
N GLN A 24 -8.82 1.55 10.35
CA GLN A 24 -8.35 0.25 10.82
C GLN A 24 -7.07 0.35 11.63
N ASP A 25 -6.76 -0.70 12.39
CA ASP A 25 -5.51 -0.85 13.15
C ASP A 25 -4.44 -1.49 12.26
N PHE A 26 -3.39 -0.71 11.93
CA PHE A 26 -2.32 -1.16 11.03
C PHE A 26 -1.09 -1.69 11.75
N THR A 27 -1.23 -2.19 12.99
CA THR A 27 -0.11 -2.77 13.77
C THR A 27 0.66 -3.83 12.97
N SER A 28 -0.02 -4.70 12.23
CA SER A 28 0.61 -5.73 11.38
C SER A 28 1.45 -5.16 10.23
N PHE A 29 1.25 -3.89 9.88
CA PHE A 29 1.99 -3.20 8.84
C PHE A 29 2.92 -2.11 9.40
N GLN A 30 3.15 -2.08 10.71
CA GLN A 30 4.04 -1.12 11.37
C GLN A 30 5.45 -1.68 11.55
N ALA A 31 6.47 -0.84 11.36
CA ALA A 31 7.84 -1.19 11.75
C ALA A 31 8.02 -1.15 13.28
N ALA A 32 8.82 -2.05 13.84
CA ALA A 32 9.06 -2.17 15.29
C ALA A 32 9.56 -0.88 15.98
N GLY A 33 10.19 0.04 15.23
CA GLY A 33 10.69 1.33 15.73
C GLY A 33 9.72 2.52 15.58
N CYS A 34 8.48 2.30 15.17
CA CYS A 34 7.57 3.40 14.87
C CYS A 34 7.06 4.10 16.14
N GLN A 35 7.32 5.40 16.24
CA GLN A 35 7.00 6.25 17.40
C GLN A 35 5.57 6.81 17.39
N SER A 36 4.69 6.31 16.52
CA SER A 36 3.33 6.83 16.45
C SER A 36 2.54 6.46 17.71
N LYS A 37 1.77 7.42 18.24
CA LYS A 37 0.94 7.21 19.43
C LYS A 37 -0.24 6.27 19.20
N SER A 38 -0.67 6.10 17.94
CA SER A 38 -1.76 5.21 17.56
C SER A 38 -1.42 4.49 16.25
N PRO A 39 -1.68 3.19 16.14
CA PRO A 39 -1.57 2.43 14.90
C PRO A 39 -2.80 2.60 13.98
N SER A 40 -3.85 3.28 14.44
CA SER A 40 -5.08 3.47 13.65
C SER A 40 -4.87 4.46 12.52
N ARG A 41 -5.24 4.09 11.29
CA ARG A 41 -5.21 4.96 10.12
C ARG A 41 -6.50 4.82 9.32
N PHE A 42 -6.84 5.89 8.62
CA PHE A 42 -7.94 5.92 7.67
C PHE A 42 -7.37 5.84 6.25
N VAL A 43 -7.58 4.72 5.57
CA VAL A 43 -7.23 4.59 4.15
C VAL A 43 -8.44 5.01 3.32
N GLU A 44 -8.28 6.10 2.59
CA GLU A 44 -9.32 6.64 1.69
C GLU A 44 -9.37 5.88 0.37
N HIS A 45 -8.22 5.38 -0.07
CA HIS A 45 -8.07 4.75 -1.38
C HIS A 45 -6.98 3.70 -1.38
N ALA A 46 -7.23 2.55 -1.99
CA ALA A 46 -6.23 1.55 -2.30
C ALA A 46 -6.63 0.81 -3.59
N ARG A 47 -5.76 0.83 -4.59
CA ARG A 47 -5.94 0.09 -5.85
C ARG A 47 -4.64 -0.53 -6.32
N VAL A 48 -4.76 -1.72 -6.88
CA VAL A 48 -3.71 -2.37 -7.66
C VAL A 48 -4.19 -2.48 -9.10
N PHE A 49 -3.41 -1.99 -10.05
CA PHE A 49 -3.78 -2.06 -11.46
C PHE A 49 -2.54 -2.20 -12.35
N MET A 50 -2.76 -2.75 -13.54
CA MET A 50 -1.75 -2.77 -14.59
C MET A 50 -1.75 -1.46 -15.36
N GLN A 51 -0.56 -0.93 -15.61
CA GLN A 51 -0.33 0.17 -16.54
C GLN A 51 0.84 -0.19 -17.46
N GLY A 52 0.53 -0.60 -18.68
CA GLY A 52 1.51 -1.19 -19.59
C GLY A 52 2.20 -2.40 -18.93
N PRO A 53 3.55 -2.42 -18.86
CA PRO A 53 4.30 -3.51 -18.22
C PRO A 53 4.38 -3.38 -16.69
N PHE A 54 3.79 -2.35 -16.09
CA PHE A 54 3.92 -2.07 -14.67
C PHE A 54 2.68 -2.51 -13.90
N LEU A 55 2.89 -3.18 -12.76
CA LEU A 55 1.88 -3.36 -11.73
C LEU A 55 2.04 -2.23 -10.70
N VAL A 56 0.97 -1.46 -10.51
CA VAL A 56 0.98 -0.23 -9.72
C VAL A 56 0.06 -0.40 -8.51
N LEU A 57 0.59 -0.18 -7.30
CA LEU A 57 -0.18 0.05 -6.09
C LEU A 57 -0.34 1.56 -5.87
N ASP A 58 -1.55 2.06 -5.98
CA ASP A 58 -1.94 3.43 -5.65
C ASP A 58 -2.71 3.43 -4.33
N ILE A 59 -2.20 4.15 -3.33
CA ILE A 59 -2.77 4.17 -1.98
C ILE A 59 -2.76 5.59 -1.40
N LYS A 60 -3.89 5.99 -0.79
CA LYS A 60 -4.09 7.27 -0.12
C LYS A 60 -4.69 7.03 1.26
N ALA A 61 -4.14 7.73 2.25
CA ALA A 61 -4.62 7.68 3.63
C ALA A 61 -4.46 9.05 4.30
N ASN A 62 -5.13 9.25 5.42
CA ASN A 62 -4.96 10.44 6.26
C ASN A 62 -3.52 10.59 6.79
N ALA A 63 -2.86 9.46 7.07
CA ALA A 63 -1.46 9.37 7.44
C ALA A 63 -0.96 7.93 7.23
N PHE A 64 0.36 7.74 7.24
CA PHE A 64 0.98 6.42 7.15
C PHE A 64 1.89 6.16 8.35
N LEU A 65 1.97 4.90 8.79
CA LEU A 65 2.97 4.45 9.77
C LEU A 65 4.32 4.23 9.08
N GLN A 66 5.40 4.15 9.87
CA GLN A 66 6.71 3.84 9.33
C GLN A 66 6.69 2.48 8.61
N HIS A 67 7.12 2.49 7.35
CA HIS A 67 7.13 1.33 6.43
C HIS A 67 5.75 0.76 6.06
N MET A 68 4.65 1.37 6.49
CA MET A 68 3.28 0.89 6.22
C MET A 68 3.04 0.51 4.77
N VAL A 69 3.27 1.43 3.84
CA VAL A 69 3.05 1.21 2.41
C VAL A 69 3.93 0.08 1.87
N ARG A 70 5.17 -0.03 2.34
CA ARG A 70 6.12 -1.08 1.89
C ARG A 70 5.79 -2.45 2.48
N ASN A 71 5.27 -2.50 3.70
CA ASN A 71 4.80 -3.73 4.33
C ASN A 71 3.53 -4.23 3.63
N ILE A 72 2.59 -3.33 3.32
CA ILE A 72 1.40 -3.63 2.52
C ILE A 72 1.81 -4.14 1.14
N ALA A 73 2.69 -3.42 0.43
CA ALA A 73 3.16 -3.84 -0.89
C ALA A 73 3.82 -5.23 -0.86
N GLY A 74 4.65 -5.50 0.17
CA GLY A 74 5.27 -6.81 0.36
C GLY A 74 4.27 -7.94 0.54
N THR A 75 3.26 -7.70 1.37
CA THR A 75 2.17 -8.64 1.64
C THR A 75 1.33 -8.91 0.40
N LEU A 76 1.00 -7.86 -0.37
CA LEU A 76 0.29 -8.00 -1.64
C LEU A 76 1.10 -8.77 -2.68
N LEU A 77 2.43 -8.70 -2.66
CA LEU A 77 3.27 -9.49 -3.58
C LEU A 77 3.16 -10.99 -3.30
N GLU A 78 3.10 -11.43 -2.04
CA GLU A 78 2.89 -12.84 -1.67
C GLU A 78 1.50 -13.33 -2.13
N ILE A 79 0.46 -12.50 -1.96
CA ILE A 79 -0.88 -12.78 -2.48
C ILE A 79 -0.86 -12.86 -4.02
N GLY A 80 -0.18 -11.92 -4.68
CA GLY A 80 -0.06 -11.88 -6.14
C GLY A 80 0.65 -13.10 -6.72
N ARG A 81 1.59 -13.69 -5.99
CA ARG A 81 2.26 -14.96 -6.35
C ARG A 81 1.42 -16.20 -6.06
N GLY A 82 0.27 -16.06 -5.40
CA GLY A 82 -0.59 -17.17 -4.99
C GLY A 82 -0.09 -17.93 -3.76
N GLU A 83 0.85 -17.37 -3.00
CA GLU A 83 1.36 -17.95 -1.75
C GLU A 83 0.33 -17.79 -0.61
N GLN A 84 -0.54 -16.78 -0.73
CA GLN A 84 -1.58 -16.42 0.24
C GLN A 84 -2.89 -16.03 -0.47
N GLY A 85 -4.02 -16.15 0.23
CA GLY A 85 -5.35 -15.82 -0.30
C GLY A 85 -5.69 -14.32 -0.29
N SER A 86 -6.74 -13.91 -1.02
CA SER A 86 -7.20 -12.50 -1.07
C SER A 86 -7.64 -11.96 0.29
N ASP A 87 -8.13 -12.83 1.16
CA ASP A 87 -8.59 -12.50 2.51
C ASP A 87 -7.44 -12.25 3.51
N TRP A 88 -6.19 -12.59 3.17
CA TRP A 88 -5.08 -12.56 4.13
C TRP A 88 -4.80 -11.16 4.69
N ILE A 89 -5.03 -10.10 3.92
CA ILE A 89 -4.92 -8.73 4.42
C ILE A 89 -5.88 -8.49 5.60
N ARG A 90 -7.12 -8.97 5.50
CA ARG A 90 -8.13 -8.86 6.56
C ARG A 90 -7.69 -9.62 7.80
N ASP A 91 -7.17 -10.83 7.61
CA ASP A 91 -6.69 -11.67 8.70
C ASP A 91 -5.49 -11.02 9.41
N LEU A 92 -4.57 -10.42 8.67
CA LEU A 92 -3.45 -9.67 9.23
C LEU A 92 -3.91 -8.45 10.03
N LEU A 93 -4.87 -7.68 9.53
CA LEU A 93 -5.43 -6.53 10.26
C LEU A 93 -6.10 -6.96 11.57
N ALA A 94 -6.77 -8.12 11.58
CA ALA A 94 -7.33 -8.70 12.79
C ALA A 94 -6.27 -9.22 13.77
N ALA A 95 -5.19 -9.82 13.26
CA ALA A 95 -4.13 -10.42 14.08
C ALA A 95 -3.26 -9.39 14.81
N LYS A 96 -3.10 -8.19 14.25
CA LYS A 96 -2.29 -7.09 14.83
C LYS A 96 -0.86 -7.52 15.19
N ASP A 97 -0.27 -8.38 14.37
CA ASP A 97 1.08 -8.92 14.55
C ASP A 97 1.89 -8.75 13.27
N ARG A 98 2.95 -7.93 13.34
CA ARG A 98 3.85 -7.67 12.22
C ARG A 98 4.61 -8.93 11.78
N SER A 99 4.87 -9.88 12.67
CA SER A 99 5.64 -11.08 12.33
C SER A 99 4.92 -11.99 11.33
N LEU A 100 3.59 -11.88 11.25
CA LEU A 100 2.75 -12.63 10.32
C LEU A 100 2.65 -11.99 8.94
N ALA A 101 2.93 -10.69 8.82
CA ALA A 101 2.82 -9.97 7.56
C ALA A 101 4.05 -10.20 6.65
N GLY A 102 3.84 -10.02 5.35
CA GLY A 102 4.86 -10.31 4.35
C GLY A 102 6.16 -9.50 4.48
N ILE A 103 7.15 -9.91 3.69
CA ILE A 103 8.47 -9.27 3.68
C ILE A 103 8.36 -7.82 3.19
N THR A 104 8.99 -6.88 3.90
CA THR A 104 8.98 -5.46 3.53
C THR A 104 9.49 -5.26 2.09
N ALA A 105 8.68 -4.68 1.20
CA ALA A 105 9.07 -4.40 -0.17
C ALA A 105 10.28 -3.45 -0.26
N SER A 106 11.03 -3.54 -1.36
CA SER A 106 12.16 -2.63 -1.65
C SER A 106 11.72 -1.15 -1.66
N PRO A 107 12.52 -0.22 -1.12
CA PRO A 107 12.17 1.21 -1.11
C PRO A 107 12.18 1.85 -2.51
N ASN A 108 12.93 1.28 -3.46
CA ASN A 108 13.17 1.89 -4.77
C ASN A 108 11.91 2.05 -5.63
N GLY A 109 10.83 1.32 -5.31
CA GLY A 109 9.54 1.39 -5.99
C GLY A 109 8.55 2.42 -5.44
N LEU A 110 8.85 3.06 -4.31
CA LEU A 110 7.91 3.94 -3.61
C LEU A 110 8.08 5.40 -4.07
N TYR A 111 6.96 6.05 -4.41
CA TYR A 111 6.91 7.45 -4.81
C TYR A 111 5.77 8.17 -4.09
N LEU A 112 6.04 9.38 -3.57
CA LEU A 112 5.01 10.28 -3.09
C LEU A 112 4.50 11.11 -4.27
N VAL A 113 3.22 10.94 -4.63
CA VAL A 113 2.63 11.50 -5.86
C VAL A 113 1.68 12.67 -5.63
N GLY A 114 1.29 12.93 -4.39
CA GLY A 114 0.38 14.02 -4.05
C GLY A 114 0.14 14.12 -2.55
N ILE A 115 -0.26 15.33 -2.13
CA ILE A 115 -0.69 15.66 -0.76
C ILE A 115 -1.90 16.57 -0.92
N ASP A 116 -3.00 16.26 -0.23
CA ASP A 116 -4.17 17.11 -0.26
C ASP A 116 -4.09 18.18 0.85
N TYR A 117 -4.44 19.41 0.48
CA TYR A 117 -4.54 20.56 1.39
C TYR A 117 -5.94 21.18 1.26
N PRO A 118 -6.45 21.82 2.32
CA PRO A 118 -7.71 22.55 2.25
C PRO A 118 -7.75 23.57 1.10
N GLU A 119 -8.86 23.63 0.37
CA GLU A 119 -9.01 24.46 -0.84
C GLU A 119 -8.69 25.94 -0.62
N LYS A 120 -8.93 26.46 0.59
CA LYS A 120 -8.63 27.85 0.96
C LYS A 120 -7.17 28.26 0.73
N PHE A 121 -6.24 27.31 0.69
CA PHE A 121 -4.82 27.60 0.45
C PHE A 121 -4.49 27.79 -1.03
N THR A 122 -5.43 27.48 -1.95
CA THR A 122 -5.31 27.71 -3.40
C THR A 122 -3.98 27.20 -3.98
N LEU A 123 -3.53 26.03 -3.51
CA LEU A 123 -2.27 25.45 -3.97
C LEU A 123 -2.43 24.85 -5.37
N PRO A 124 -1.41 24.92 -6.23
CA PRO A 124 -1.43 24.22 -7.51
C PRO A 124 -1.64 22.72 -7.31
N ALA A 125 -2.49 22.10 -8.12
CA ALA A 125 -2.71 20.66 -8.08
C ALA A 125 -1.47 19.93 -8.62
N THR A 126 -0.56 19.52 -7.74
CA THR A 126 0.60 18.69 -8.07
C THR A 126 0.29 17.22 -7.80
N ARG A 127 -0.63 16.64 -8.58
CA ARG A 127 -0.70 15.17 -8.72
C ARG A 127 0.23 14.73 -9.83
N MET A 128 1.51 14.62 -9.52
CA MET A 128 2.49 14.13 -10.47
C MET A 128 2.59 12.62 -10.35
N LYS A 129 2.06 11.90 -11.33
CA LYS A 129 2.48 10.52 -11.54
C LYS A 129 3.94 10.51 -11.99
N PRO A 130 4.76 9.51 -11.57
CA PRO A 130 6.07 9.31 -12.16
C PRO A 130 5.97 9.28 -13.69
N LEU A 131 6.88 9.97 -14.39
CA LEU A 131 6.79 10.18 -15.84
C LEU A 131 6.67 8.89 -16.66
N PHE A 132 7.19 7.77 -16.14
CA PHE A 132 7.10 6.45 -16.78
C PHE A 132 5.70 5.81 -16.69
N LEU A 133 4.77 6.37 -15.92
CA LEU A 133 3.35 6.00 -15.84
C LEU A 133 2.45 6.95 -16.66
N CYS A 134 2.98 7.69 -17.63
CA CYS A 134 2.20 8.58 -18.50
C CYS A 134 2.00 8.02 -19.92
N ALA A 135 2.29 6.73 -20.15
CA ALA A 135 2.00 6.03 -21.40
C ALA A 135 0.61 5.40 -21.37
#